data_AF-A0A660XNC6-F1
#
_entry.id   AF-A0A660XNC6-F1
#
_cell.length_a   1.000
_cell.length_b   1.000
_cell.length_c   1.000
_cell.angle_alpha   90.00
_cell.angle_beta   90.00
_cell.angle_gamma   90.00
#
_symmetry.space_group_name_H-M   'P 1'
#
loop_
_entity.id
_entity.type
_entity.pdbx_description
1 polymer ?
#
loop_
_entity_poly.entity_id
_entity_poly.type
_entity_poly.pdbx_seq_one_letter_code
_entity_poly.pdbx_strand_id
1 'polypeptide(L)'
;DCVVFTEHILAMAMAHDWQSFFSILQRIRYKDGIVSYINRNHYGEYDWFPNNTWLANDITGELAGKYLELDTTHVKKGKFFAKRGVPYDMPEDSMVWGYVSIKAMPLVLDKLQTGDLVGVVRGYKHNNWIGHFGMVIRDDDGTVYFLHSTPPEVKQQPYLEVLDKVQASNMEKAEHNAPIEIINAEIKLYNKDHKDDPKPYEPVQYYTLGYKFLRVKEDPLASIMKKGQELRLQVVPVYPLAQKVSKRDSVLQALRP
;
A
#
# COMPACT_ATOMS: atom_id res chain seq x y z
N ASP A 1 8.88 -5.31 6.92
CA ASP A 1 7.84 -4.26 7.02
C ASP A 1 6.46 -4.90 6.99
N CYS A 2 5.40 -4.10 7.06
CA CYS A 2 4.02 -4.59 7.10
C CYS A 2 3.57 -5.34 5.85
N VAL A 3 3.95 -4.88 4.65
CA VAL A 3 3.58 -5.54 3.38
C VAL A 3 4.24 -6.90 3.31
N VAL A 4 5.56 -6.97 3.53
CA VAL A 4 6.31 -8.22 3.49
C VAL A 4 5.74 -9.23 4.50
N PHE A 5 5.44 -8.80 5.73
CA PHE A 5 4.81 -9.65 6.73
C PHE A 5 3.49 -10.25 6.25
N THR A 6 2.54 -9.40 5.80
CA THR A 6 1.23 -9.86 5.31
C THR A 6 1.38 -10.81 4.13
N GLU A 7 2.21 -10.49 3.13
CA GLU A 7 2.43 -11.35 1.97
C GLU A 7 3.04 -12.71 2.35
N HIS A 8 3.97 -12.75 3.30
CA HIS A 8 4.60 -13.99 3.73
C HIS A 8 3.64 -14.87 4.51
N ILE A 9 2.88 -14.31 5.47
CA ILE A 9 1.90 -15.07 6.24
C ILE A 9 0.85 -15.68 5.29
N LEU A 10 0.35 -14.91 4.33
CA LEU A 10 -0.59 -15.41 3.32
C LEU A 10 0.00 -16.52 2.48
N ALA A 11 1.21 -16.33 1.94
CA ALA A 11 1.87 -17.34 1.13
C ALA A 11 2.16 -18.62 1.93
N MET A 12 2.61 -18.52 3.19
CA MET A 12 2.86 -19.67 4.06
C MET A 12 1.55 -20.40 4.40
N ALA A 13 0.46 -19.69 4.64
CA ALA A 13 -0.84 -20.30 4.94
C ALA A 13 -1.42 -21.11 3.77
N MET A 14 -1.08 -20.75 2.53
CA MET A 14 -1.56 -21.44 1.32
C MET A 14 -0.59 -22.49 0.77
N ALA A 15 0.68 -22.46 1.18
CA ALA A 15 1.71 -23.34 0.66
C ALA A 15 1.76 -24.67 1.41
N HIS A 16 2.17 -25.73 0.69
CA HIS A 16 2.43 -27.06 1.27
C HIS A 16 3.91 -27.43 1.26
N ASP A 17 4.73 -26.64 0.55
CA ASP A 17 6.17 -26.80 0.46
C ASP A 17 6.86 -25.47 0.08
N TRP A 18 8.19 -25.48 0.00
CA TRP A 18 8.97 -24.30 -0.38
C TRP A 18 8.67 -23.80 -1.79
N GLN A 19 8.45 -24.70 -2.75
CA GLN A 19 8.24 -24.32 -4.15
C GLN A 19 6.90 -23.60 -4.33
N SER A 20 5.84 -24.13 -3.74
CA SER A 20 4.52 -23.50 -3.68
C SER A 20 4.56 -22.19 -2.91
N PHE A 21 5.28 -22.11 -1.78
CA PHE A 21 5.48 -20.87 -1.04
C PHE A 21 6.06 -19.75 -1.93
N PHE A 22 7.19 -20.00 -2.61
CA PHE A 22 7.80 -18.98 -3.47
C PHE A 22 6.91 -18.61 -4.67
N SER A 23 6.22 -19.59 -5.25
CA SER A 23 5.33 -19.36 -6.40
C SER A 23 4.13 -18.50 -6.01
N ILE A 24 3.53 -18.76 -4.85
CA ILE A 24 2.41 -17.99 -4.31
C ILE A 24 2.87 -16.59 -3.92
N LEU A 25 3.98 -16.47 -3.18
CA LEU A 25 4.54 -15.18 -2.79
C LEU A 25 4.85 -14.30 -4.02
N GLN A 26 5.41 -14.89 -5.08
CA GLN A 26 5.65 -14.19 -6.34
C GLN A 26 4.34 -13.73 -6.98
N ARG A 27 3.30 -14.57 -7.00
CA ARG A 27 1.98 -14.22 -7.55
C ARG A 27 1.31 -13.09 -6.75
N ILE A 28 1.50 -13.04 -5.42
CA ILE A 28 0.98 -11.97 -4.57
C ILE A 28 1.70 -10.64 -4.84
N ARG A 29 3.03 -10.70 -4.94
CA ARG A 29 3.90 -9.51 -4.96
C ARG A 29 3.96 -8.81 -6.32
N TYR A 30 3.78 -9.55 -7.40
CA TYR A 30 3.91 -9.04 -8.77
C TYR A 30 2.61 -9.25 -9.54
N LYS A 31 2.21 -8.24 -10.30
CA LYS A 31 1.13 -8.36 -11.29
C LYS A 31 1.40 -9.57 -12.17
N ASP A 32 0.41 -10.44 -12.19
CA ASP A 32 0.41 -11.71 -12.86
C ASP A 32 1.56 -12.69 -12.50
N GLY A 33 2.25 -12.45 -11.40
CA GLY A 33 3.44 -13.22 -11.00
C GLY A 33 4.68 -12.93 -11.86
N ILE A 34 4.67 -11.88 -12.69
CA ILE A 34 5.79 -11.56 -13.59
C ILE A 34 6.79 -10.68 -12.85
N VAL A 35 7.94 -11.24 -12.49
CA VAL A 35 8.97 -10.53 -11.72
C VAL A 35 9.58 -9.40 -12.53
N SER A 36 9.30 -8.17 -12.13
CA SER A 36 9.97 -6.97 -12.62
C SER A 36 9.70 -5.80 -11.68
N TYR A 37 10.50 -4.74 -11.77
CA TYR A 37 10.26 -3.54 -10.97
C TYR A 37 8.92 -2.89 -11.31
N ILE A 38 8.52 -2.89 -12.59
CA ILE A 38 7.28 -2.26 -13.06
C ILE A 38 6.02 -3.06 -12.69
N ASN A 39 6.14 -4.39 -12.57
CA ASN A 39 5.04 -5.28 -12.23
C ASN A 39 4.90 -5.49 -10.72
N ARG A 40 5.86 -5.05 -9.90
CA ARG A 40 5.71 -5.11 -8.44
C ARG A 40 4.52 -4.26 -8.00
N ASN A 41 3.73 -4.77 -7.08
CA ASN A 41 2.63 -4.01 -6.49
C ASN A 41 3.21 -2.91 -5.57
N HIS A 42 3.23 -1.67 -6.04
CA HIS A 42 3.80 -0.52 -5.30
C HIS A 42 2.74 0.28 -4.57
N TYR A 43 1.55 0.39 -5.16
CA TYR A 43 0.42 1.13 -4.61
C TYR A 43 -0.59 0.13 -4.05
N GLY A 44 -0.99 0.26 -2.79
CA GLY A 44 -1.91 -0.71 -2.18
C GLY A 44 -3.28 -0.68 -2.87
N GLU A 45 -3.84 0.52 -2.97
CA GLU A 45 -5.14 0.78 -3.60
C GLU A 45 -5.14 0.47 -5.10
N TYR A 46 -4.11 0.91 -5.84
CA TYR A 46 -4.11 0.83 -7.31
C TYR A 46 -3.45 -0.44 -7.86
N ASP A 47 -2.44 -1.01 -7.19
CA ASP A 47 -1.77 -2.24 -7.63
C ASP A 47 -2.18 -3.46 -6.80
N TRP A 48 -1.91 -3.42 -5.49
CA TRP A 48 -1.92 -4.63 -4.67
C TRP A 48 -3.31 -5.25 -4.58
N PHE A 49 -4.35 -4.48 -4.25
CA PHE A 49 -5.70 -5.04 -4.16
C PHE A 49 -6.27 -5.47 -5.52
N PRO A 50 -6.22 -4.64 -6.60
CA PRO A 50 -6.76 -5.05 -7.89
C PRO A 50 -6.05 -6.27 -8.48
N ASN A 51 -4.72 -6.34 -8.37
CA ASN A 51 -3.94 -7.47 -8.90
C ASN A 51 -4.10 -8.75 -8.06
N ASN A 52 -4.60 -8.66 -6.82
CA ASN A 52 -4.85 -9.79 -5.92
C ASN A 52 -6.33 -10.14 -5.76
N THR A 53 -7.19 -9.74 -6.69
CA THR A 53 -8.61 -10.17 -6.72
C THR A 53 -8.80 -11.68 -6.92
N TRP A 54 -7.78 -12.40 -7.40
CA TRP A 54 -7.77 -13.87 -7.42
C TRP A 54 -7.66 -14.47 -6.01
N LEU A 55 -7.05 -13.75 -5.06
CA LEU A 55 -6.77 -14.18 -3.70
C LEU A 55 -7.91 -13.84 -2.73
N ALA A 56 -8.40 -12.60 -2.79
CA ALA A 56 -9.34 -12.08 -1.81
C ALA A 56 -10.44 -11.25 -2.46
N ASN A 57 -11.62 -11.24 -1.83
CA ASN A 57 -12.75 -10.40 -2.21
C ASN A 57 -12.70 -9.09 -1.41
N ASP A 58 -13.04 -7.99 -2.05
CA ASP A 58 -13.22 -6.71 -1.37
C ASP A 58 -14.57 -6.68 -0.64
N ILE A 59 -14.52 -6.75 0.69
CA ILE A 59 -15.71 -6.72 1.56
C ILE A 59 -15.98 -5.32 2.14
N THR A 60 -15.18 -4.33 1.74
CA THR A 60 -15.21 -2.99 2.33
C THR A 60 -16.57 -2.31 2.20
N GLY A 61 -17.18 -2.38 1.00
CA GLY A 61 -18.50 -1.76 0.75
C GLY A 61 -19.60 -2.42 1.56
N GLU A 62 -19.59 -3.75 1.66
CA GLU A 62 -20.54 -4.54 2.45
C GLU A 62 -20.44 -4.21 3.94
N LEU A 63 -19.22 -4.13 4.47
CA LEU A 63 -18.98 -3.78 5.87
C LEU A 63 -19.44 -2.36 6.19
N ALA A 64 -19.05 -1.40 5.33
CA ALA A 64 -19.26 0.02 5.58
C ALA A 64 -20.73 0.46 5.42
N GLY A 65 -21.44 -0.07 4.43
CA GLY A 65 -22.80 0.38 4.08
C GLY A 65 -22.84 1.90 3.90
N LYS A 66 -23.67 2.59 4.69
CA LYS A 66 -23.79 4.07 4.66
C LYS A 66 -22.54 4.83 5.15
N TYR A 67 -21.56 4.14 5.73
CA TYR A 67 -20.31 4.71 6.22
C TYR A 67 -19.15 4.52 5.25
N LEU A 68 -19.44 4.12 4.00
CA LEU A 68 -18.44 4.00 2.95
C LEU A 68 -17.96 5.38 2.55
N GLU A 69 -16.67 5.63 2.74
CA GLU A 69 -16.01 6.81 2.19
C GLU A 69 -15.40 6.42 0.84
N LEU A 70 -15.63 7.24 -0.18
CA LEU A 70 -15.05 7.07 -1.51
C LEU A 70 -13.90 8.05 -1.71
N ASP A 71 -12.88 7.59 -2.43
CA ASP A 71 -11.78 8.43 -2.87
C ASP A 71 -11.39 8.09 -4.31
N THR A 72 -10.68 9.02 -4.95
CA THR A 72 -10.10 8.85 -6.29
C THR A 72 -8.60 9.07 -6.22
N THR A 73 -7.83 8.01 -6.44
CA THR A 73 -6.38 8.12 -6.54
C THR A 73 -5.99 8.38 -7.98
N HIS A 74 -5.21 9.45 -8.21
CA HIS A 74 -4.59 9.74 -9.50
C HIS A 74 -3.13 9.26 -9.49
N VAL A 75 -2.79 8.33 -10.39
CA VAL A 75 -1.51 7.64 -10.41
C VAL A 75 -0.66 8.10 -11.59
N LYS A 76 0.57 8.53 -11.29
CA LYS A 76 1.57 8.95 -12.29
C LYS A 76 2.76 7.99 -12.25
N LYS A 77 2.51 6.71 -12.56
CA LYS A 77 3.48 5.62 -12.39
C LYS A 77 4.76 5.83 -13.20
N GLY A 78 4.66 6.33 -14.44
CA GLY A 78 5.83 6.67 -15.25
C GLY A 78 6.76 7.67 -14.54
N LYS A 79 6.19 8.72 -13.91
CA LYS A 79 6.96 9.68 -13.11
C LYS A 79 7.56 9.04 -11.85
N PHE A 80 6.82 8.16 -11.19
CA PHE A 80 7.31 7.41 -10.01
C PHE A 80 8.52 6.53 -10.35
N PHE A 81 8.47 5.83 -11.49
CA PHE A 81 9.56 4.96 -11.96
C PHE A 81 10.75 5.77 -12.46
N ALA A 82 10.53 6.83 -13.23
CA ALA A 82 11.58 7.71 -13.73
C ALA A 82 12.41 8.31 -12.58
N LYS A 83 11.77 8.76 -11.49
CA LYS A 83 12.45 9.26 -10.29
C LYS A 83 13.35 8.21 -9.60
N ARG A 84 13.19 6.94 -9.94
CA ARG A 84 13.97 5.81 -9.40
C ARG A 84 14.91 5.20 -10.43
N GLY A 85 15.17 5.90 -11.53
CA GLY A 85 16.09 5.46 -12.57
C GLY A 85 15.53 4.37 -13.48
N VAL A 86 14.22 4.15 -13.48
CA VAL A 86 13.54 3.19 -14.36
C VAL A 86 12.68 4.00 -15.34
N PRO A 87 13.22 4.44 -16.49
CA PRO A 87 12.43 5.14 -17.50
C PRO A 87 11.43 4.15 -18.10
N TYR A 88 10.17 4.33 -17.76
CA TYR A 88 9.07 3.51 -18.25
C TYR A 88 7.91 4.44 -18.60
N ASP A 89 7.60 4.51 -19.88
CA ASP A 89 6.50 5.36 -20.36
C ASP A 89 5.17 4.67 -20.05
N MET A 90 4.36 5.34 -19.23
CA MET A 90 3.07 4.84 -18.79
C MET A 90 2.13 6.03 -18.63
N PRO A 91 0.92 5.98 -19.23
CA PRO A 91 -0.04 7.07 -19.12
C PRO A 91 -0.43 7.32 -17.66
N GLU A 92 -0.81 8.56 -17.36
CA GLU A 92 -1.46 8.86 -16.09
C GLU A 92 -2.81 8.12 -16.04
N ASP A 93 -3.15 7.59 -14.87
CA ASP A 93 -4.37 6.82 -14.67
C ASP A 93 -5.05 7.23 -13.36
N SER A 94 -6.29 6.79 -13.15
CA SER A 94 -7.03 7.03 -11.91
C SER A 94 -7.95 5.88 -11.55
N MET A 95 -8.18 5.68 -10.26
CA MET A 95 -9.09 4.65 -9.76
C MET A 95 -9.95 5.20 -8.63
N VAL A 96 -11.24 4.90 -8.68
CA VAL A 96 -12.18 5.11 -7.57
C VAL A 96 -12.14 3.89 -6.66
N TRP A 97 -12.03 4.12 -5.36
CA TRP A 97 -12.05 3.07 -4.34
C TRP A 97 -12.71 3.60 -3.07
N GLY A 98 -12.97 2.71 -2.12
CA GLY A 98 -13.54 3.09 -0.84
C GLY A 98 -12.93 2.37 0.34
N TYR A 99 -13.24 2.92 1.52
CA TYR A 99 -12.79 2.45 2.83
C TYR A 99 -13.87 2.66 3.91
N VAL A 100 -13.80 1.86 4.98
CA VAL A 100 -14.60 2.07 6.19
C VAL A 100 -14.03 3.26 6.93
N SER A 101 -14.82 4.33 7.12
CA SER A 101 -14.42 5.48 7.95
C SER A 101 -14.00 5.04 9.34
N ILE A 102 -12.93 5.65 9.88
CA ILE A 102 -12.45 5.30 11.22
C ILE A 102 -13.53 5.44 12.30
N LYS A 103 -14.44 6.41 12.15
CA LYS A 103 -15.56 6.63 13.08
C LYS A 103 -16.58 5.50 13.09
N ALA A 104 -16.67 4.74 11.99
CA ALA A 104 -17.57 3.61 11.84
C ALA A 104 -16.94 2.28 12.22
N MET A 105 -15.63 2.25 12.53
CA MET A 105 -14.92 1.02 12.84
C MET A 105 -15.56 0.20 13.97
N PRO A 106 -15.95 0.79 15.13
CA PRO A 106 -16.60 0.01 16.19
C PRO A 106 -17.88 -0.72 15.75
N LEU A 107 -18.56 -0.22 14.73
CA LEU A 107 -19.82 -0.77 14.20
C LEU A 107 -19.62 -1.92 13.19
N VAL A 108 -18.37 -2.20 12.80
CA VAL A 108 -18.06 -3.25 11.81
C VAL A 108 -17.17 -4.36 12.37
N LEU A 109 -16.61 -4.20 13.57
CA LEU A 109 -15.65 -5.16 14.14
C LEU A 109 -16.26 -6.57 14.26
N ASP A 110 -17.52 -6.69 14.65
CA ASP A 110 -18.24 -7.95 14.83
C ASP A 110 -18.40 -8.78 13.54
N LYS A 111 -18.31 -8.11 12.38
CA LYS A 111 -18.39 -8.73 11.04
C LYS A 111 -17.03 -9.19 10.50
N LEU A 112 -15.94 -8.77 11.14
CA LEU A 112 -14.59 -9.17 10.74
C LEU A 112 -14.29 -10.60 11.22
N GLN A 113 -13.46 -11.28 10.44
CA GLN A 113 -13.08 -12.67 10.64
C GLN A 113 -11.55 -12.79 10.69
N THR A 114 -11.07 -13.80 11.43
CA THR A 114 -9.65 -14.18 11.41
C THR A 114 -9.19 -14.39 9.97
N GLY A 115 -8.10 -13.74 9.58
CA GLY A 115 -7.55 -13.80 8.23
C GLY A 115 -8.04 -12.72 7.28
N ASP A 116 -9.04 -11.90 7.64
CA ASP A 116 -9.38 -10.71 6.86
C ASP A 116 -8.15 -9.79 6.77
N LEU A 117 -7.83 -9.37 5.56
CA LEU A 117 -6.71 -8.48 5.27
C LEU A 117 -7.11 -7.04 5.51
N VAL A 118 -6.16 -6.26 6.02
CA VAL A 118 -6.38 -4.87 6.41
C VAL A 118 -5.43 -3.97 5.64
N GLY A 119 -6.00 -2.99 4.94
CA GLY A 119 -5.27 -1.82 4.44
C GLY A 119 -5.60 -0.59 5.27
N VAL A 120 -4.61 0.00 5.94
CA VAL A 120 -4.80 1.23 6.71
C VAL A 120 -4.75 2.43 5.77
N VAL A 121 -5.86 3.15 5.69
CA VAL A 121 -5.97 4.35 4.86
C VAL A 121 -5.34 5.52 5.59
N ARG A 122 -4.30 6.09 4.99
CA ARG A 122 -3.67 7.33 5.42
C ARG A 122 -4.03 8.44 4.45
N GLY A 123 -4.07 9.67 4.93
CA GLY A 123 -4.27 10.77 4.03
C GLY A 123 -4.40 12.12 4.71
N TYR A 124 -4.45 13.13 3.85
CA TYR A 124 -4.68 14.52 4.23
C TYR A 124 -5.34 15.24 3.05
N LYS A 125 -6.53 15.79 3.27
CA LYS A 125 -7.40 16.39 2.23
C LYS A 125 -7.66 15.38 1.09
N HIS A 126 -7.17 15.64 -0.12
CA HIS A 126 -7.49 14.85 -1.33
C HIS A 126 -6.34 13.91 -1.75
N ASN A 127 -5.55 13.43 -0.79
CA ASN A 127 -4.40 12.57 -1.05
C ASN A 127 -4.42 11.39 -0.08
N ASN A 128 -5.29 10.41 -0.33
CA ASN A 128 -5.33 9.21 0.48
C ASN A 128 -4.69 8.03 -0.25
N TRP A 129 -4.10 7.13 0.54
CA TRP A 129 -3.45 5.92 0.05
C TRP A 129 -3.44 4.86 1.15
N ILE A 130 -3.09 3.63 0.77
CA ILE A 130 -2.84 2.56 1.75
C ILE A 130 -1.43 2.70 2.31
N GLY A 131 -1.33 3.21 3.52
CA GLY A 131 -0.04 3.48 4.16
C GLY A 131 0.51 2.31 4.98
N HIS A 132 -0.31 1.31 5.28
CA HIS A 132 0.10 0.19 6.14
C HIS A 132 -0.81 -1.02 5.92
N PHE A 133 -0.28 -2.23 6.21
CA PHE A 133 -0.99 -3.49 6.05
C PHE A 133 -1.03 -4.29 7.36
N GLY A 134 -2.00 -5.18 7.47
CA GLY A 134 -2.07 -6.18 8.53
C GLY A 134 -3.21 -7.15 8.30
N MET A 135 -3.59 -7.85 9.35
CA MET A 135 -4.62 -8.89 9.33
C MET A 135 -5.49 -8.80 10.58
N VAL A 136 -6.72 -9.27 10.47
CA VAL A 136 -7.61 -9.46 11.61
C VAL A 136 -7.32 -10.81 12.26
N ILE A 137 -7.28 -10.82 13.59
CA ILE A 137 -7.38 -12.04 14.41
C ILE A 137 -8.59 -11.87 15.32
N ARG A 138 -9.47 -12.85 15.36
CA ARG A 138 -10.59 -12.92 16.29
C ARG A 138 -10.33 -14.06 17.27
N ASP A 139 -10.41 -13.73 18.55
CA ASP A 139 -10.25 -14.69 19.65
C ASP A 139 -11.61 -15.31 20.03
N ASP A 140 -11.58 -16.39 20.81
CA ASP A 140 -12.77 -17.18 21.18
C ASP A 140 -13.77 -16.35 22.01
N ASP A 141 -13.29 -15.36 22.76
CA ASP A 141 -14.12 -14.42 23.51
C ASP A 141 -14.79 -13.34 22.64
N GLY A 142 -14.51 -13.34 21.33
CA GLY A 142 -15.02 -12.37 20.36
C GLY A 142 -14.17 -11.11 20.22
N THR A 143 -13.08 -10.96 20.97
CA THR A 143 -12.16 -9.83 20.84
C THR A 143 -11.50 -9.83 19.47
N VAL A 144 -11.52 -8.67 18.81
CA VAL A 144 -10.95 -8.47 17.48
C VAL A 144 -9.62 -7.73 17.59
N TYR A 145 -8.56 -8.34 17.09
CA TYR A 145 -7.20 -7.83 17.12
C TYR A 145 -6.72 -7.44 15.72
N PHE A 146 -5.90 -6.39 15.68
CA PHE A 146 -5.10 -6.03 14.53
C PHE A 146 -3.70 -6.64 14.66
N LEU A 147 -3.38 -7.60 13.80
CA LEU A 147 -2.06 -8.22 13.68
C LEU A 147 -1.26 -7.53 12.58
N HIS A 148 -0.14 -6.90 12.91
CA HIS A 148 0.67 -6.20 11.93
C HIS A 148 2.15 -6.08 12.33
N SER A 149 3.03 -5.96 11.31
CA SER A 149 4.44 -5.66 11.53
C SER A 149 4.69 -4.16 11.57
N THR A 150 5.28 -3.68 12.66
CA THR A 150 5.80 -2.31 12.80
C THR A 150 7.13 -2.38 13.55
N PRO A 151 8.15 -1.55 13.29
CA PRO A 151 9.35 -1.58 14.11
C PRO A 151 9.02 -1.46 15.62
N PRO A 152 9.68 -2.24 16.50
CA PRO A 152 10.71 -3.24 16.22
C PRO A 152 10.19 -4.66 15.90
N GLU A 153 8.92 -4.96 16.12
CA GLU A 153 8.38 -6.34 16.11
C GLU A 153 6.94 -6.44 15.60
N VAL A 154 6.49 -7.66 15.29
CA VAL A 154 5.08 -7.92 14.99
C VAL A 154 4.25 -7.71 16.24
N LYS A 155 3.14 -6.99 16.11
CA LYS A 155 2.22 -6.70 17.21
C LYS A 155 0.85 -7.27 16.90
N GLN A 156 0.22 -7.82 17.94
CA GLN A 156 -1.20 -8.11 18.00
C GLN A 156 -1.82 -7.15 19.00
N GLN A 157 -2.75 -6.30 18.57
CA GLN A 157 -3.33 -5.25 19.41
C GLN A 157 -4.85 -5.28 19.32
N PRO A 158 -5.61 -5.17 20.43
CA PRO A 158 -7.06 -5.05 20.38
C PRO A 158 -7.46 -3.85 19.52
N TYR A 159 -8.41 -4.02 18.60
CA TYR A 159 -8.76 -2.96 17.65
C TYR A 159 -9.27 -1.70 18.35
N LEU A 160 -10.03 -1.84 19.44
CA LEU A 160 -10.54 -0.69 20.20
C LEU A 160 -9.39 0.17 20.74
N GLU A 161 -8.34 -0.43 21.30
CA GLU A 161 -7.15 0.33 21.72
C GLU A 161 -6.40 0.98 20.54
N VAL A 162 -6.35 0.30 19.39
CA VAL A 162 -5.76 0.88 18.18
C VAL A 162 -6.55 2.11 17.76
N LEU A 163 -7.88 2.06 17.82
CA LEU A 163 -8.75 3.20 17.47
C LEU A 163 -8.54 4.38 18.43
N ASP A 164 -8.44 4.14 19.74
CA ASP A 164 -8.16 5.19 20.72
C ASP A 164 -6.81 5.87 20.47
N LYS A 165 -5.76 5.07 20.25
CA LYS A 165 -4.40 5.57 19.92
C LYS A 165 -4.40 6.38 18.62
N VAL A 166 -5.14 5.92 17.63
CA VAL A 166 -5.26 6.63 16.35
C VAL A 166 -6.05 7.92 16.49
N GLN A 167 -7.11 7.94 17.30
CA GLN A 167 -7.87 9.16 17.57
C GLN A 167 -7.00 10.21 18.24
N ALA A 168 -6.27 9.85 19.30
CA ALA A 168 -5.32 10.73 19.97
C ALA A 168 -4.25 11.25 19.00
N SER A 169 -3.62 10.35 18.23
CA SER A 169 -2.61 10.73 17.23
C SER A 169 -3.18 11.66 16.14
N ASN A 170 -4.41 11.46 15.70
CA ASN A 170 -5.05 12.34 14.72
C ASN A 170 -5.36 13.73 15.30
N MET A 171 -5.68 13.84 16.59
CA MET A 171 -5.87 15.13 17.26
C MET A 171 -4.56 15.92 17.32
N GLU A 172 -3.47 15.28 17.76
CA GLU A 172 -2.14 15.91 17.78
C GLU A 172 -1.70 16.39 16.38
N LYS A 173 -1.96 15.59 15.34
CA LYS A 173 -1.70 15.95 13.95
C LYS A 173 -2.54 17.14 13.49
N ALA A 174 -3.79 17.24 13.97
CA ALA A 174 -4.66 18.36 13.62
C ALA A 174 -4.12 19.67 14.22
N GLU A 175 -3.68 19.64 15.47
CA GLU A 175 -3.02 20.78 16.13
C GLU A 175 -1.72 21.18 15.42
N HIS A 176 -0.90 20.19 15.03
CA HIS A 176 0.33 20.42 14.26
C HIS A 176 0.05 21.02 12.88
N ASN A 177 -0.96 20.51 12.17
CA ASN A 177 -1.28 20.94 10.82
C ASN A 177 -1.96 22.32 10.78
N ALA A 178 -2.71 22.71 11.80
CA ALA A 178 -3.48 23.97 11.80
C ALA A 178 -2.66 25.23 11.45
N PRO A 179 -1.50 25.52 12.09
CA PRO A 179 -0.68 26.67 11.69
C PRO A 179 -0.05 26.49 10.30
N ILE A 180 0.32 25.26 9.94
CA ILE A 180 0.92 24.92 8.64
C ILE A 180 -0.09 25.18 7.50
N GLU A 181 -1.38 24.98 7.74
CA GLU A 181 -2.42 25.28 6.76
C GLU A 181 -2.49 26.77 6.41
N ILE A 182 -2.31 27.63 7.41
CA ILE A 182 -2.28 29.08 7.22
C ILE A 182 -1.06 29.47 6.38
N ILE A 183 0.12 28.98 6.78
CA ILE A 183 1.38 29.22 6.06
C ILE A 183 1.28 28.72 4.60
N ASN A 184 0.74 27.53 4.40
CA ASN A 184 0.58 26.96 3.06
C ASN A 184 -0.46 27.70 2.22
N ALA A 185 -1.49 28.31 2.83
CA ALA A 185 -2.42 29.17 2.11
C ALA A 185 -1.72 30.47 1.64
N GLU A 186 -0.86 31.06 2.47
CA GLU A 186 -0.06 32.23 2.10
C GLU A 186 0.95 31.90 0.99
N ILE A 187 1.66 30.78 1.10
CA ILE A 187 2.58 30.28 0.06
C ILE A 187 1.82 30.04 -1.26
N LYS A 188 0.61 29.47 -1.20
CA LYS A 188 -0.22 29.27 -2.39
C LYS A 188 -0.57 30.57 -3.08
N LEU A 189 -0.91 31.61 -2.32
CA LEU A 189 -1.19 32.94 -2.87
C LEU A 189 0.08 33.55 -3.47
N TYR A 190 1.21 33.50 -2.77
CA TYR A 190 2.50 33.98 -3.27
C TYR A 190 2.90 33.30 -4.59
N ASN A 191 2.80 31.97 -4.66
CA ASN A 191 3.18 31.17 -5.82
C ASN A 191 2.27 31.41 -7.04
N LYS A 192 1.06 31.93 -6.86
CA LYS A 192 0.16 32.28 -7.96
C LYS A 192 0.76 33.38 -8.84
N ASP A 193 1.44 34.33 -8.22
CA ASP A 193 2.03 35.50 -8.87
C ASP A 193 3.53 35.32 -9.15
N HIS A 194 4.18 34.33 -8.51
CA HIS A 194 5.62 34.04 -8.63
C HIS A 194 5.85 32.64 -9.24
N LYS A 195 5.44 32.44 -10.49
CA LYS A 195 5.53 31.12 -11.15
C LYS A 195 6.96 30.67 -11.45
N ASP A 196 7.87 31.63 -11.65
CA ASP A 196 9.27 31.35 -12.00
C ASP A 196 10.14 31.10 -10.76
N ASP A 197 9.65 31.42 -9.56
CA ASP A 197 10.33 31.18 -8.28
C ASP A 197 9.31 30.83 -7.18
N PRO A 198 8.71 29.62 -7.24
CA PRO A 198 7.72 29.22 -6.26
C PRO A 198 8.37 28.82 -4.94
N LYS A 199 7.80 29.28 -3.83
CA LYS A 199 8.15 28.80 -2.48
C LYS A 199 7.64 27.37 -2.28
N PRO A 200 8.43 26.48 -1.64
CA PRO A 200 7.98 25.16 -1.29
C PRO A 200 6.89 25.23 -0.21
N TYR A 201 5.92 24.31 -0.26
CA TYR A 201 4.94 24.16 0.82
C TYR A 201 5.58 23.49 2.03
N GLU A 202 5.16 23.92 3.22
CA GLU A 202 5.52 23.28 4.49
C GLU A 202 4.86 21.90 4.61
N PRO A 203 5.58 20.89 5.13
CA PRO A 203 5.09 19.52 5.18
C PRO A 203 3.99 19.36 6.23
N VAL A 204 2.89 18.70 5.85
CA VAL A 204 1.81 18.32 6.75
C VAL A 204 1.97 16.87 7.24
N GLN A 205 1.36 16.56 8.37
CA GLN A 205 1.24 15.19 8.86
C GLN A 205 -0.06 14.54 8.40
N TYR A 206 0.01 13.26 8.07
CA TYR A 206 -1.12 12.50 7.54
C TYR A 206 -1.89 11.77 8.63
N TYR A 207 -3.22 11.83 8.53
CA TYR A 207 -4.14 11.15 9.43
C TYR A 207 -4.25 9.66 9.07
N THR A 208 -4.73 8.85 10.02
CA THR A 208 -5.43 7.61 9.66
C THR A 208 -6.89 7.95 9.44
N LEU A 209 -7.42 7.65 8.26
CA LEU A 209 -8.80 7.99 7.90
C LEU A 209 -9.76 6.82 8.08
N GLY A 210 -9.25 5.60 8.01
CA GLY A 210 -10.07 4.40 8.05
C GLY A 210 -9.32 3.18 7.55
N TYR A 211 -10.08 2.16 7.16
CA TYR A 211 -9.54 0.86 6.82
C TYR A 211 -10.25 0.26 5.61
N LYS A 212 -9.48 -0.40 4.75
CA LYS A 212 -9.99 -1.26 3.70
C LYS A 212 -9.86 -2.71 4.14
N PHE A 213 -10.87 -3.53 3.86
CA PHE A 213 -10.88 -4.94 4.24
C PHE A 213 -11.05 -5.84 3.02
N LEU A 214 -10.24 -6.88 2.95
CA LEU A 214 -10.43 -7.98 2.00
C LEU A 214 -10.61 -9.29 2.74
N ARG A 215 -11.51 -10.15 2.27
CA ARG A 215 -11.67 -11.52 2.77
C ARG A 215 -11.00 -12.50 1.84
N VAL A 216 -10.05 -13.29 2.36
CA VAL A 216 -9.39 -14.34 1.58
C VAL A 216 -10.45 -15.36 1.13
N LYS A 217 -10.37 -15.78 -0.13
CA LYS A 217 -11.27 -16.80 -0.69
C LYS A 217 -10.99 -18.16 -0.07
N GLU A 218 -11.99 -19.04 0.00
CA GLU A 218 -11.82 -20.40 0.54
C GLU A 218 -10.78 -21.22 -0.23
N ASP A 219 -10.79 -21.14 -1.56
CA ASP A 219 -9.82 -21.80 -2.43
C ASP A 219 -9.32 -20.84 -3.53
N PRO A 220 -8.37 -19.94 -3.18
CA PRO A 220 -7.88 -18.94 -4.12
C PRO A 220 -7.08 -19.58 -5.26
N LEU A 221 -6.38 -20.69 -4.99
CA LEU A 221 -5.50 -21.37 -5.94
C LEU A 221 -6.29 -22.15 -7.00
N ALA A 222 -7.43 -22.76 -6.68
CA ALA A 222 -8.25 -23.42 -7.69
C ALA A 222 -8.70 -22.48 -8.81
N SER A 223 -8.93 -21.20 -8.51
CA SER A 223 -9.29 -20.21 -9.53
C SER A 223 -8.16 -19.93 -10.54
N ILE A 224 -6.90 -20.06 -10.10
CA ILE A 224 -5.71 -19.94 -10.95
C ILE A 224 -5.51 -21.24 -11.75
N MET A 225 -5.54 -22.39 -11.07
CA MET A 225 -5.29 -23.69 -11.69
C MET A 225 -6.32 -24.02 -12.78
N LYS A 226 -7.60 -23.68 -12.59
CA LYS A 226 -8.66 -23.87 -13.59
C LYS A 226 -8.47 -23.04 -14.86
N LYS A 227 -7.73 -21.93 -14.81
CA LYS A 227 -7.41 -21.10 -15.98
C LYS A 227 -6.21 -21.64 -16.78
N GLY A 228 -5.69 -22.82 -16.44
CA GLY A 228 -4.50 -23.40 -17.07
C GLY A 228 -3.21 -22.65 -16.76
N GLN A 229 -3.25 -21.72 -15.79
CA GLN A 229 -2.05 -21.07 -15.29
C GLN A 229 -1.38 -22.01 -14.30
N GLU A 230 -0.21 -22.54 -14.68
CA GLU A 230 0.63 -23.24 -13.71
C GLU A 230 1.26 -22.21 -12.76
N LEU A 231 1.04 -22.39 -11.45
CA LEU A 231 1.84 -21.71 -10.43
C LEU A 231 3.26 -22.29 -10.49
N ARG A 232 4.08 -21.70 -11.36
CA ARG A 232 5.50 -21.98 -11.45
C ARG A 232 6.25 -20.71 -11.12
N LEU A 233 7.33 -20.88 -10.35
CA LEU A 233 8.28 -19.81 -10.10
C LEU A 233 8.81 -19.31 -11.45
N GLN A 234 8.45 -18.08 -11.83
CA GLN A 234 9.05 -17.48 -13.01
C GLN A 234 10.40 -16.92 -12.63
N VAL A 235 11.45 -17.63 -13.04
CA VAL A 235 12.82 -17.14 -12.96
C VAL A 235 13.08 -16.40 -14.27
N VAL A 236 12.95 -15.08 -14.25
CA VAL A 236 13.43 -14.26 -15.38
C VAL A 236 14.94 -14.18 -15.23
N PRO A 237 15.74 -14.62 -16.22
CA PRO A 237 17.18 -14.43 -16.16
C PRO A 237 17.45 -12.93 -16.10
N VAL A 238 18.10 -12.47 -15.04
CA VAL A 238 18.67 -11.13 -15.02
C VAL A 238 19.86 -11.20 -15.97
N TYR A 239 19.67 -10.76 -17.21
CA TYR A 239 20.79 -10.39 -18.06
C TYR A 239 21.17 -8.97 -17.61
N PRO A 240 22.22 -8.78 -16.79
CA PRO A 240 22.73 -7.44 -16.60
C PRO A 240 23.11 -6.95 -17.99
N LEU A 241 22.41 -5.92 -18.49
CA LEU A 241 22.98 -5.10 -19.55
C LEU A 241 24.31 -4.65 -18.99
N ALA A 242 25.39 -5.13 -19.60
CA ALA A 242 26.75 -4.74 -19.24
C ALA A 242 26.91 -3.26 -19.60
N GLN A 243 26.38 -2.36 -18.78
CA GLN A 243 26.88 -1.01 -18.72
C GLN A 243 28.16 -1.06 -17.90
N LYS A 244 29.27 -1.35 -18.59
CA LYS A 244 30.57 -0.84 -18.16
C LYS A 244 30.48 0.68 -18.17
N VAL A 245 30.08 1.28 -17.06
CA VAL A 245 30.53 2.62 -16.73
C VAL A 245 31.65 2.43 -15.72
N SER A 246 32.87 2.34 -16.24
CA SER A 246 34.05 2.30 -15.39
C SER A 246 34.16 3.68 -14.71
N LYS A 247 34.27 3.68 -13.37
CA LYS A 247 34.60 4.88 -12.58
C LYS A 247 35.99 5.47 -12.90
N ARG A 248 36.73 4.90 -13.86
CA ARG A 248 38.03 5.44 -14.31
C ARG A 248 37.90 6.49 -15.42
N ASP A 249 36.75 6.59 -16.09
CA ASP A 249 36.59 7.53 -17.21
C ASP A 249 36.10 8.93 -16.79
N SER A 250 35.58 9.10 -15.56
CA SER A 250 35.11 10.41 -15.08
C SER A 250 36.16 11.24 -14.33
N VAL A 251 37.29 10.66 -13.93
CA VAL A 251 38.32 11.36 -13.12
C VAL A 251 39.52 11.81 -13.96
N LEU A 252 39.75 11.21 -15.14
CA LEU A 252 40.88 11.55 -16.01
C LEU A 252 40.57 12.64 -17.07
N GLN A 253 39.32 13.10 -17.19
CA GLN A 253 38.96 14.24 -18.05
C GLN A 253 39.13 15.61 -17.38
N ALA A 254 39.37 15.67 -16.06
CA ALA A 254 39.60 16.90 -15.32
C ALA A 254 41.10 17.30 -15.23
N LEU A 255 42.00 16.49 -15.81
CA LEU A 255 43.45 16.73 -15.78
C LEU A 255 44.08 16.34 -17.13
N ARG A 256 43.84 17.15 -18.15
CA ARG A 256 44.78 17.34 -19.26
C ARG A 256 44.86 18.83 -19.58
N PRO A 257 46.07 19.33 -19.89
CA PRO A 257 46.42 20.75 -19.84
C PRO A 257 45.63 21.62 -20.83
#